data_AF-A0A2W5Y9K2-F1
#
_entry.id   AF-A0A2W5Y9K2-F1
#
_cell.length_a   1.000
_cell.length_b   1.000
_cell.length_c   1.000
_cell.angle_alpha   90.00
_cell.angle_beta   90.00
_cell.angle_gamma   90.00
#
_symmetry.space_group_name_H-M   'P 1'
#
loop_
_entity.id
_entity.type
_entity.pdbx_description
1 polymer ?
#
loop_
_entity_poly.entity_id
_entity_poly.type
_entity_poly.pdbx_seq_one_letter_code
_entity_poly.pdbx_strand_id
1 'polypeptide(L)'
;MARGTLRLRRRRRRAAFQPLSDGNRRQAVLKNFATYLGSQALTPRDYFEMNWTLEPYTRGCPVGFYGPGTMVAHGSAIRTAVDRSHWAGTETATYWNGYMDGAVRSGERAAPEVLAQL
;
A
#
# COMPACT_ATOMS: atom_id res chain seq x y z
N MET A 1 36.07 8.74 -26.43
CA MET A 1 35.21 7.66 -25.90
C MET A 1 34.56 8.12 -24.61
N ALA A 2 33.33 8.66 -24.66
CA ALA A 2 32.61 9.11 -23.47
C ALA A 2 31.61 8.02 -23.04
N ARG A 3 31.81 7.44 -21.85
CA ARG A 3 30.90 6.47 -21.23
C ARG A 3 29.67 7.21 -20.73
N GLY A 4 28.60 7.21 -21.52
CA GLY A 4 27.29 7.70 -21.11
C GLY A 4 26.72 6.83 -20.00
N THR A 5 26.71 7.34 -18.77
CA THR A 5 26.04 6.68 -17.65
C THR A 5 24.54 6.79 -17.88
N LEU A 6 23.91 5.71 -18.32
CA LEU A 6 22.46 5.58 -18.40
C LEU A 6 21.90 5.60 -16.97
N ARG A 7 21.69 6.80 -16.39
CA ARG A 7 20.91 6.95 -15.17
C ARG A 7 19.50 6.50 -15.50
N LEU A 8 19.18 5.26 -15.12
CA LEU A 8 17.84 4.71 -15.11
C LEU A 8 16.99 5.57 -14.15
N ARG A 9 16.47 6.71 -14.63
CA ARG A 9 15.47 7.50 -13.91
C ARG A 9 14.19 6.68 -13.91
N ARG A 10 14.10 5.67 -13.03
CA ARG A 10 12.81 5.12 -12.58
C ARG A 10 12.10 6.27 -11.86
N ARG A 11 11.46 7.16 -12.61
CA ARG A 11 10.50 8.11 -12.03
C ARG A 11 9.48 7.23 -11.33
N ARG A 12 9.47 7.23 -10.00
CA ARG A 12 8.44 6.55 -9.20
C ARG A 12 7.10 7.05 -9.75
N ARG A 13 6.29 6.17 -10.36
CA ARG A 13 5.10 6.59 -11.13
C ARG A 13 4.22 7.54 -10.33
N ARG A 14 4.00 7.26 -9.04
CA ARG A 14 3.30 8.17 -8.10
C ARG A 14 3.83 9.61 -8.11
N ALA A 15 5.15 9.80 -8.02
CA ALA A 15 5.75 11.13 -7.94
C ALA A 15 5.52 11.97 -9.21
N ALA A 16 5.21 11.33 -10.34
CA ALA A 16 4.87 12.02 -11.58
C ALA A 16 3.38 12.44 -11.64
N PHE A 17 2.48 11.72 -10.97
CA PHE A 17 1.04 11.99 -10.98
C PHE A 17 0.57 12.87 -9.82
N GLN A 18 1.20 12.76 -8.65
CA GLN A 18 0.81 13.49 -7.44
C GLN A 18 0.73 15.03 -7.60
N PRO A 19 1.62 15.70 -8.34
CA PRO A 19 1.53 17.16 -8.49
C PRO A 19 0.54 17.61 -9.58
N LEU A 20 -0.05 16.69 -10.34
CA LEU A 20 -1.04 17.04 -11.37
C LEU A 20 -2.37 17.40 -10.72
N SER A 21 -3.15 18.28 -11.34
CA SER A 21 -4.56 18.46 -10.99
C SER A 21 -5.39 17.21 -11.27
N ASP A 22 -6.53 17.08 -10.61
CA ASP A 22 -7.47 15.95 -10.79
C ASP A 22 -7.84 15.75 -12.26
N GLY A 23 -8.12 16.84 -12.99
CA GLY A 23 -8.39 16.80 -14.43
C GLY A 23 -7.23 16.27 -15.27
N ASN A 24 -5.99 16.66 -14.94
CA ASN A 24 -4.80 16.18 -15.63
C ASN A 24 -4.49 14.71 -15.29
N ARG A 25 -4.71 14.27 -14.04
CA ARG A 25 -4.61 12.85 -13.66
C ARG A 25 -5.64 12.01 -14.39
N ARG A 26 -6.91 12.44 -14.39
CA ARG A 26 -8.00 11.79 -15.13
C ARG A 26 -7.65 11.65 -16.61
N GLN A 27 -7.23 12.73 -17.26
CA GLN A 27 -6.88 12.68 -18.68
C GLN A 27 -5.71 11.71 -18.95
N ALA A 28 -4.68 11.71 -18.10
CA ALA A 28 -3.54 10.81 -18.24
C ALA A 28 -3.94 9.34 -18.09
N VAL A 29 -4.82 9.00 -17.13
CA VAL A 29 -5.35 7.64 -16.94
C VAL A 29 -6.19 7.21 -18.15
N LEU A 30 -7.14 8.03 -18.61
CA LEU A 30 -8.01 7.68 -19.74
C LEU A 30 -7.22 7.54 -21.06
N LYS A 31 -6.22 8.41 -21.29
CA LYS A 31 -5.30 8.27 -22.43
C LYS A 31 -4.54 6.94 -22.35
N ASN A 32 -4.08 6.54 -21.16
CA ASN A 32 -3.41 5.25 -20.99
C ASN A 32 -4.36 4.07 -21.19
N PHE A 33 -5.62 4.13 -20.76
CA PHE A 33 -6.59 3.08 -21.08
C PHE A 33 -6.90 3.02 -22.57
N ALA A 34 -6.99 4.16 -23.26
CA ALA A 34 -7.24 4.20 -24.69
C ALA A 34 -6.13 3.53 -25.51
N THR A 35 -4.88 3.45 -25.00
CA THR A 35 -3.81 2.71 -25.69
C THR A 35 -4.04 1.20 -25.73
N TYR A 36 -4.89 0.66 -24.84
CA TYR A 36 -5.20 -0.77 -24.76
C TYR A 36 -6.62 -1.10 -25.23
N LEU A 37 -7.57 -0.20 -24.96
CA LEU A 37 -9.01 -0.45 -25.12
C LEU A 37 -9.65 0.38 -26.26
N GLY A 38 -8.87 1.24 -26.92
CA GLY A 38 -9.34 2.13 -27.98
C GLY A 38 -10.04 3.40 -27.47
N SER A 39 -10.54 4.21 -28.40
CA SER A 39 -11.09 5.55 -28.15
C SER A 39 -12.29 5.57 -27.19
N GLN A 40 -13.05 4.48 -27.09
CA GLN A 40 -14.17 4.34 -26.15
C GLN A 40 -13.77 4.57 -24.69
N ALA A 41 -12.52 4.28 -24.32
CA ALA A 41 -12.03 4.50 -22.96
C ALA A 41 -11.88 6.00 -22.59
N LEU A 42 -11.94 6.90 -23.57
CA LEU A 42 -11.88 8.35 -23.35
C LEU A 42 -13.19 8.93 -22.80
N THR A 43 -14.29 8.19 -22.92
CA THR A 43 -15.63 8.60 -22.50
C THR A 43 -16.21 7.62 -21.47
N PRO A 44 -15.64 7.55 -20.25
CA PRO A 44 -16.18 6.68 -19.21
C PRO A 44 -17.51 7.22 -18.70
N ARG A 45 -18.40 6.32 -18.24
CA ARG A 45 -19.61 6.71 -17.53
C ARG A 45 -19.28 7.46 -16.24
N ASP A 46 -18.34 6.92 -15.46
CA ASP A 46 -17.91 7.47 -14.18
C ASP A 46 -16.38 7.36 -14.03
N TYR A 47 -15.80 8.23 -13.20
CA TYR A 47 -14.38 8.21 -12.87
C TYR A 47 -14.19 8.57 -11.39
N PHE A 48 -13.52 7.70 -10.65
CA PHE A 48 -13.18 7.91 -9.25
C PHE A 48 -11.70 7.66 -9.04
N GLU A 49 -11.08 8.49 -8.21
CA GLU A 49 -9.72 8.29 -7.73
C GLU A 49 -9.66 8.56 -6.23
N MET A 50 -8.80 7.82 -5.54
CA MET A 50 -8.56 7.99 -4.11
C MET A 50 -7.06 8.00 -3.85
N ASN A 51 -6.59 9.07 -3.22
CA ASN A 51 -5.21 9.17 -2.78
C ASN A 51 -5.10 8.74 -1.31
N TRP A 52 -4.93 7.44 -1.09
CA TRP A 52 -4.75 6.84 0.22
C TRP A 52 -3.58 7.41 1.04
N THR A 53 -2.59 8.04 0.38
CA THR A 53 -1.48 8.68 1.11
C THR A 53 -1.87 9.98 1.80
N LEU A 54 -3.05 10.52 1.48
CA LEU A 54 -3.63 11.69 2.14
C LEU A 54 -4.78 11.31 3.08
N GLU A 55 -5.17 10.04 3.13
CA GLU A 55 -6.22 9.57 4.04
C GLU A 55 -5.64 9.55 5.47
N PRO A 56 -6.22 10.32 6.41
CA PRO A 56 -5.59 10.61 7.71
C PRO A 56 -5.35 9.37 8.59
N TYR A 57 -6.14 8.31 8.44
CA TYR A 57 -6.07 7.12 9.28
C TYR A 57 -5.18 6.00 8.68
N THR A 58 -5.17 5.84 7.37
CA THR A 58 -4.41 4.80 6.64
C THR A 58 -3.01 5.31 6.28
N ARG A 59 -2.88 6.61 5.93
CA ARG A 59 -1.60 7.30 5.65
C ARG A 59 -0.73 6.65 4.56
N GLY A 60 -1.30 5.76 3.76
CA GLY A 60 -0.56 4.90 2.84
C GLY A 60 -1.46 3.78 2.29
N CYS A 61 -0.99 3.09 1.25
CA CYS A 61 -1.67 1.97 0.60
C CYS A 61 -0.70 1.37 -0.44
N PRO A 62 -0.83 0.07 -0.80
CA PRO A 62 -1.81 -0.90 -0.28
C PRO A 62 -1.41 -1.58 1.03
N VAL A 63 -0.13 -1.59 1.37
CA VAL A 63 0.38 -2.34 2.53
C VAL A 63 1.50 -1.56 3.21
N GLY A 64 1.70 -1.82 4.50
CA GLY A 64 2.94 -1.45 5.18
C GLY A 64 4.13 -2.22 4.60
N PHE A 65 5.26 -1.55 4.42
CA PHE A 65 6.52 -2.20 4.08
C PHE A 65 7.64 -1.66 4.96
N TYR A 66 8.59 -2.54 5.28
CA TYR A 66 9.69 -2.21 6.17
C TYR A 66 10.91 -1.73 5.39
N GLY A 67 11.69 -0.83 6.00
CA GLY A 67 12.99 -0.47 5.49
C GLY A 67 13.97 -1.65 5.53
N PRO A 68 15.08 -1.57 4.79
CA PRO A 68 16.15 -2.57 4.87
C PRO A 68 16.61 -2.78 6.32
N GLY A 69 16.73 -4.05 6.73
CA GLY A 69 17.21 -4.43 8.07
C GLY A 69 16.15 -4.37 9.19
N THR A 70 15.06 -3.62 9.04
CA THR A 70 14.03 -3.47 10.08
C THR A 70 13.41 -4.80 10.50
N MET A 71 13.08 -5.67 9.54
CA MET A 71 12.48 -6.98 9.83
C MET A 71 13.43 -7.91 10.59
N VAL A 72 14.74 -7.83 10.31
CA VAL A 72 15.76 -8.64 10.99
C VAL A 72 15.97 -8.14 12.42
N ALA A 73 16.06 -6.83 12.61
CA ALA A 73 16.33 -6.23 13.91
C ALA A 73 15.12 -6.26 14.85
N HIS A 74 13.90 -6.11 14.33
CA HIS A 74 12.69 -5.86 15.13
C HIS A 74 11.51 -6.76 14.77
N GLY A 75 11.71 -7.81 13.98
CA GLY A 75 10.59 -8.54 13.42
C GLY A 75 9.71 -9.29 14.42
N SER A 76 10.28 -9.75 15.53
CA SER A 76 9.51 -10.34 16.62
C SER A 76 8.59 -9.31 17.28
N ALA A 77 9.01 -8.05 17.37
CA ALA A 77 8.31 -7.00 18.10
C ALA A 77 6.91 -6.70 17.55
N ILE A 78 6.66 -6.96 16.25
CA ILE A 78 5.36 -6.68 15.63
C ILE A 78 4.21 -7.55 16.16
N ARG A 79 4.53 -8.65 16.84
CA ARG A 79 3.53 -9.56 17.44
C ARG A 79 3.65 -9.69 18.95
N THR A 80 4.71 -9.15 19.56
CA THR A 80 4.91 -9.23 21.00
C THR A 80 3.91 -8.33 21.74
N ALA A 81 3.08 -8.92 22.60
CA ALA A 81 2.20 -8.18 23.47
C ALA A 81 2.98 -7.32 24.48
N VAL A 82 2.39 -6.20 24.88
CA VAL A 82 2.95 -5.30 25.92
C VAL A 82 1.90 -5.15 27.02
N ASP A 83 2.18 -5.74 28.19
CA ASP A 83 1.23 -5.91 29.28
C ASP A 83 -0.09 -6.53 28.78
N ARG A 84 -1.19 -5.76 28.84
CA ARG A 84 -2.54 -6.16 28.40
C ARG A 84 -2.86 -5.74 26.97
N SER A 85 -1.89 -5.21 26.24
CA SER A 85 -2.05 -4.74 24.86
C SER A 85 -1.57 -5.79 23.87
N HIS A 86 -2.48 -6.26 23.02
CA HIS A 86 -2.22 -7.24 21.97
C HIS A 86 -2.36 -6.60 20.58
N TRP A 87 -1.53 -7.01 19.64
CA TRP A 87 -1.50 -6.44 18.30
C TRP A 87 -2.24 -7.32 17.30
N ALA A 88 -3.22 -6.75 16.61
CA ALA A 88 -3.83 -7.29 15.40
C ALA A 88 -3.47 -6.40 14.21
N GLY A 89 -4.10 -6.64 13.06
CA GLY A 89 -3.78 -5.97 11.79
C GLY A 89 -3.00 -6.90 10.87
N THR A 90 -3.21 -6.72 9.56
CA THR A 90 -2.70 -7.65 8.55
C THR A 90 -1.17 -7.78 8.58
N GLU A 91 -0.48 -6.73 9.01
CA GLU A 91 0.97 -6.69 9.18
C GLU A 91 1.49 -7.68 10.24
N THR A 92 0.63 -8.14 11.15
CA THR A 92 0.96 -9.13 12.19
C THR A 92 0.70 -10.58 11.74
N ALA A 93 0.09 -10.78 10.57
CA ALA A 93 -0.22 -12.11 10.06
C ALA A 93 1.03 -12.81 9.48
N THR A 94 1.15 -14.11 9.73
CA THR A 94 2.22 -14.96 9.15
C THR A 94 1.86 -15.50 7.76
N TYR A 95 0.62 -15.30 7.32
CA TYR A 95 0.12 -15.71 6.03
C TYR A 95 -0.82 -14.62 5.49
N TRP A 96 -0.72 -14.31 4.20
CA TRP A 96 -1.42 -13.19 3.56
C TRP A 96 -1.24 -11.82 4.26
N ASN A 97 -0.04 -11.57 4.78
CA ASN A 97 0.38 -10.26 5.29
C ASN A 97 0.15 -9.16 4.24
N GLY A 98 -0.54 -8.09 4.62
CA GLY A 98 -0.93 -6.99 3.72
C GLY A 98 -2.28 -7.18 3.00
N TYR A 99 -2.99 -8.28 3.26
CA TYR A 99 -4.30 -8.55 2.66
C TYR A 99 -5.41 -8.70 3.70
N MET A 100 -6.65 -8.67 3.23
CA MET A 100 -7.84 -8.81 4.09
C MET A 100 -7.85 -10.13 4.88
N ASP A 101 -7.41 -11.23 4.27
CA ASP A 101 -7.30 -12.54 4.95
C ASP A 101 -6.29 -12.48 6.11
N GLY A 102 -5.14 -11.82 5.92
CA GLY A 102 -4.20 -11.55 7.02
C GLY A 102 -4.82 -10.71 8.14
N ALA A 103 -5.66 -9.72 7.81
CA ALA A 103 -6.36 -8.92 8.81
C ALA A 103 -7.30 -9.79 9.66
N VAL A 104 -8.11 -10.63 9.03
CA VAL A 104 -9.03 -11.55 9.74
C VAL A 104 -8.24 -12.51 10.63
N ARG A 105 -7.26 -13.21 10.07
CA ARG A 105 -6.43 -14.19 10.82
C ARG A 105 -5.68 -13.55 11.98
N SER A 106 -5.23 -12.30 11.81
CA SER A 106 -4.59 -11.57 12.90
C SER A 106 -5.56 -11.33 14.07
N GLY A 107 -6.81 -11.01 13.79
CA GLY A 107 -7.85 -10.82 14.80
C GLY A 107 -8.21 -12.14 15.49
N GLU A 108 -8.42 -13.20 14.71
CA GLU A 108 -8.70 -14.55 15.23
C GLU A 108 -7.58 -15.08 16.13
N ARG A 109 -6.33 -14.69 15.86
CA ARG A 109 -5.17 -15.02 16.70
C ARG A 109 -5.04 -14.09 17.90
N ALA A 110 -5.31 -12.79 17.76
CA ALA A 110 -5.21 -11.82 18.87
C ALA A 110 -6.27 -12.04 19.95
N ALA A 111 -7.50 -12.39 19.55
CA ALA A 111 -8.61 -12.61 20.47
C ALA A 111 -8.32 -13.66 21.57
N PRO A 112 -7.87 -14.89 21.27
CA PRO A 112 -7.54 -15.87 22.30
C PRO A 112 -6.33 -15.45 23.16
N GLU A 113 -5.38 -14.68 22.62
CA GLU A 113 -4.27 -14.14 23.42
C GLU A 113 -4.78 -13.20 24.53
N VAL A 114 -5.78 -12.35 24.21
CA VAL A 114 -6.44 -11.47 25.20
C VAL A 114 -7.23 -12.30 26.22
N LEU A 115 -8.01 -13.28 25.76
CA LEU A 115 -8.82 -14.13 26.65
C LEU A 115 -7.97 -14.90 27.66
N ALA A 116 -6.75 -15.28 27.30
CA ALA A 116 -5.82 -15.97 28.20
C ALA A 116 -5.28 -15.08 29.33
N GLN A 117 -5.52 -13.77 29.30
CA GLN A 117 -5.11 -12.80 30.33
C GLN A 117 -6.27 -12.21 31.15
N LEU A 118 -7.49 -12.73 30.97
CA LEU A 118 -8.66 -12.39 31.80
C LEU A 118 -8.70 -13.26 33.06
#